data_AF-W9VAX0-F1
#
_entry.id   AF-W9VAX0-F1
#
_cell.length_a   1.000
_cell.length_b   1.000
_cell.length_c   1.000
_cell.angle_alpha   90.00
_cell.angle_beta   90.00
_cell.angle_gamma   90.00
#
_symmetry.space_group_name_H-M   'P 1'
#
loop_
_entity.id
_entity.type
_entity.pdbx_description
1 polymer ?
#
loop_
_entity_poly.entity_id
_entity_poly.type
_entity_poly.pdbx_seq_one_letter_code
_entity_poly.pdbx_strand_id
1 'polypeptide(L)'
;MQWRQRLAGAAQQALQAGKLGGELARTIEHLLQPQLPWRMLLARYLTSHARDDYDYHRPSRREGDFILPRLHSHQMDLAVAIDTSGSIRDAELDDFIAEIDAIKGQVSARVTLLPCDARLSPDAPFRFEPWDPFRKPVRIGGGGGTSFLPVFEWLAAQDRSPDLLVYFTDANGVFPEREPPYPVIWLVKGRTAVPWGQRIQLN
;
A
#
# COMPACT_ATOMS: atom_id res chain seq x y z
N MET A 1 -18.35 -15.06 10.46
CA MET A 1 -17.07 -14.98 11.20
C MET A 1 -16.67 -16.30 11.90
N GLN A 2 -17.54 -16.94 12.72
CA GLN A 2 -17.16 -18.15 13.50
C GLN A 2 -16.86 -19.43 12.69
N TRP A 3 -17.45 -19.62 11.50
CA TRP A 3 -17.28 -20.86 10.74
C TRP A 3 -15.90 -20.99 10.08
N ARG A 4 -15.26 -19.88 9.70
CA ARG A 4 -13.91 -19.85 9.13
C ARG A 4 -12.83 -20.23 10.15
N GLN A 5 -12.96 -19.74 11.39
CA GLN A 5 -12.04 -20.09 12.48
C GLN A 5 -12.14 -21.59 12.85
N ARG A 6 -13.36 -22.15 12.84
CA ARG A 6 -13.56 -23.60 13.09
C ARG A 6 -13.02 -24.48 11.97
N LEU A 7 -13.18 -24.07 10.71
CA LEU A 7 -12.57 -24.76 9.56
C LEU A 7 -11.05 -24.69 9.61
N ALA A 8 -10.48 -23.55 9.98
CA ALA A 8 -9.03 -23.40 10.08
C ALA A 8 -8.42 -24.30 11.17
N GLY A 9 -9.07 -24.40 12.33
CA GLY A 9 -8.66 -25.30 13.41
C GLY A 9 -8.81 -26.79 13.04
N ALA A 10 -9.90 -27.17 12.39
CA ALA A 10 -10.12 -28.55 11.93
C ALA A 10 -9.13 -28.97 10.84
N ALA A 11 -8.80 -28.04 9.94
CA ALA A 11 -7.81 -28.26 8.88
C ALA A 11 -6.38 -28.41 9.43
N GLN A 12 -5.98 -27.60 10.42
CA GLN A 12 -4.69 -27.78 11.12
C GLN A 12 -4.60 -29.12 11.87
N GLN A 13 -5.67 -29.54 12.53
CA GLN A 13 -5.71 -30.87 13.18
C GLN A 13 -5.60 -32.02 12.17
N ALA A 14 -6.23 -31.89 11.01
CA ALA A 14 -6.14 -32.90 9.94
C ALA A 14 -4.76 -32.95 9.26
N LEU A 15 -4.08 -31.80 9.13
CA LEU A 15 -2.68 -31.70 8.66
C LEU A 15 -1.71 -32.35 9.65
N GLN A 16 -1.84 -32.07 10.96
CA GLN A 16 -1.00 -32.70 12.00
C GLN A 16 -1.25 -34.21 12.12
N ALA A 17 -2.45 -34.68 11.81
CA ALA A 17 -2.80 -36.09 11.82
C ALA A 17 -2.33 -36.86 10.56
N GLY A 18 -1.76 -36.19 9.55
CA GLY A 18 -1.26 -36.82 8.32
C GLY A 18 -2.33 -37.47 7.43
N LYS A 19 -3.61 -37.09 7.60
CA LYS A 19 -4.77 -37.77 6.98
C LYS A 19 -5.34 -37.10 5.73
N LEU A 20 -4.69 -36.05 5.22
CA LEU A 20 -5.16 -35.33 4.03
C LEU A 20 -4.35 -35.76 2.80
N GLY A 21 -5.03 -36.27 1.77
CA GLY A 21 -4.41 -36.52 0.47
C GLY A 21 -3.78 -35.25 -0.08
N GLY A 22 -2.63 -35.37 -0.76
CA GLY A 22 -1.78 -34.23 -1.14
C GLY A 22 -2.48 -33.10 -1.91
N GLU A 23 -3.48 -33.43 -2.72
CA GLU A 23 -4.32 -32.46 -3.43
C GLU A 23 -5.22 -31.64 -2.50
N LEU A 24 -5.83 -32.30 -1.50
CA LEU A 24 -6.69 -31.65 -0.51
C LEU A 24 -5.87 -30.83 0.49
N ALA A 25 -4.67 -31.30 0.85
CA ALA A 25 -3.71 -30.54 1.68
C ALA A 25 -3.25 -29.26 0.97
N ARG A 26 -2.90 -29.31 -0.33
CA ARG A 26 -2.56 -28.12 -1.12
C ARG A 26 -3.74 -27.14 -1.26
N THR A 27 -4.95 -27.66 -1.46
CA THR A 27 -6.16 -26.83 -1.56
C THR A 27 -6.47 -26.13 -0.23
N ILE A 28 -6.31 -26.86 0.88
CA ILE A 28 -6.48 -26.34 2.24
C ILE A 28 -5.37 -25.34 2.59
N GLU A 29 -4.12 -25.58 2.21
CA GLU A 29 -3.02 -24.61 2.38
C GLU A 29 -3.29 -23.32 1.60
N HIS A 30 -3.81 -23.40 0.38
CA HIS A 30 -4.19 -22.21 -0.41
C HIS A 30 -5.33 -21.42 0.24
N LEU A 31 -6.28 -22.10 0.88
CA LEU A 31 -7.40 -21.49 1.61
C LEU A 31 -7.01 -20.98 3.01
N LEU A 32 -5.95 -21.54 3.60
CA LEU A 32 -5.40 -21.21 4.92
C LEU A 32 -4.27 -20.19 4.87
N GLN A 33 -3.74 -19.85 3.70
CA GLN A 33 -2.85 -18.71 3.57
C GLN A 33 -3.58 -17.50 4.13
N PRO A 34 -3.13 -16.92 5.25
CA PRO A 34 -3.73 -15.70 5.72
C PRO A 34 -3.49 -14.66 4.62
N GLN A 35 -4.56 -14.13 4.05
CA GLN A 35 -4.62 -12.94 3.18
C GLN A 35 -4.16 -11.66 3.93
N LEU A 36 -3.34 -11.81 4.98
CA LEU A 36 -3.06 -10.84 6.04
C LEU A 36 -1.57 -10.69 6.40
N PRO A 37 -0.65 -10.44 5.45
CA PRO A 37 0.59 -9.75 5.80
C PRO A 37 0.54 -8.28 5.39
N TRP A 38 0.28 -7.97 4.13
CA TRP A 38 0.54 -6.63 3.61
C TRP A 38 -0.49 -5.58 4.03
N ARG A 39 -1.78 -5.95 4.07
CA ARG A 39 -2.88 -5.07 4.46
C ARG A 39 -2.69 -4.53 5.88
N MET A 40 -2.39 -5.42 6.82
CA MET A 40 -2.14 -5.06 8.21
C MET A 40 -0.85 -4.27 8.39
N LEU A 41 0.22 -4.64 7.69
CA LEU A 41 1.50 -3.93 7.77
C LEU A 41 1.38 -2.51 7.23
N LEU A 42 0.67 -2.34 6.10
CA LEU A 42 0.40 -1.04 5.50
C LEU A 42 -0.50 -0.19 6.38
N ALA A 43 -1.61 -0.75 6.87
CA ALA A 43 -2.52 -0.04 7.78
C ALA A 43 -1.80 0.40 9.06
N ARG A 44 -0.96 -0.47 9.64
CA ARG A 44 -0.15 -0.14 10.82
C ARG A 44 0.84 0.98 10.52
N TYR A 45 1.52 0.92 9.37
CA TYR A 45 2.47 1.96 8.97
C TYR A 45 1.78 3.31 8.80
N LEU A 46 0.71 3.35 8.01
CA LEU A 46 -0.09 4.56 7.76
C LEU A 46 -0.66 5.13 9.06
N THR A 47 -1.20 4.28 9.95
CA THR A 47 -1.74 4.73 11.24
C THR A 47 -0.65 5.22 12.19
N SER A 48 0.55 4.63 12.16
CA SER A 48 1.67 5.10 12.99
C SER A 48 2.20 6.45 12.51
N HIS A 49 2.42 6.62 11.20
CA HIS A 49 2.88 7.89 10.63
C HIS A 49 1.86 9.01 10.85
N ALA A 50 0.57 8.75 10.61
CA ALA A 50 -0.47 9.74 10.87
C ALA A 50 -0.57 10.15 12.35
N ARG A 51 -0.11 9.31 13.28
CA ARG A 51 -0.03 9.67 14.71
C ARG A 51 1.20 10.50 15.04
N ASP A 52 2.33 10.21 14.41
CA ASP A 52 3.58 10.94 14.61
C ASP A 52 3.49 12.38 14.07
N ASP A 53 2.65 12.61 13.05
CA ASP A 53 2.33 13.94 12.50
C ASP A 53 1.34 14.76 13.36
N TYR A 54 0.86 14.25 14.51
CA TYR A 54 0.15 15.09 15.46
C TYR A 54 1.13 16.07 16.11
N ASP A 55 1.03 17.31 15.66
CA ASP A 55 1.87 18.39 16.13
C ASP A 55 1.51 18.78 17.59
N TYR A 56 2.38 18.42 18.52
CA TYR A 56 2.35 18.88 19.91
C TYR A 56 3.01 20.26 20.08
N HIS A 57 3.07 21.09 19.05
CA HIS A 57 3.62 22.44 19.16
C HIS A 57 2.96 23.22 20.31
N ARG A 58 3.83 23.71 21.20
CA ARG A 58 3.44 24.51 22.38
C ARG A 58 2.69 25.75 21.90
N PRO A 59 1.41 25.94 22.29
CA PRO A 59 0.66 27.14 21.93
C PRO A 59 1.36 28.41 22.41
N SER A 60 1.11 29.53 21.71
CA SER A 60 1.55 30.85 22.20
C SER A 60 1.06 31.06 23.64
N ARG A 61 1.94 31.56 24.53
CA ARG A 61 1.71 31.71 25.99
C ARG A 61 0.56 32.67 26.39
N ARG A 62 -0.34 33.03 25.48
CA ARG A 62 -1.30 34.12 25.67
C ARG A 62 -2.69 33.71 26.19
N GLU A 63 -2.97 32.43 26.46
CA GLU A 63 -4.26 32.02 27.02
C GLU A 63 -4.14 30.84 28.02
N GLY A 64 -4.52 31.09 29.29
CA GLY A 64 -5.02 30.10 30.26
C GLY A 64 -4.01 29.27 31.09
N ASP A 65 -4.45 28.83 32.27
CA ASP A 65 -3.73 27.94 33.22
C ASP A 65 -3.57 26.49 32.72
N PHE A 66 -4.15 26.15 31.57
CA PHE A 66 -4.11 24.80 31.00
C PHE A 66 -3.64 24.83 29.56
N ILE A 67 -2.61 24.04 29.26
CA ILE A 67 -2.20 23.74 27.88
C ILE A 67 -3.19 22.71 27.33
N LEU A 68 -4.14 23.15 26.51
CA LEU A 68 -4.99 22.25 25.74
C LEU A 68 -4.28 21.92 24.40
N PRO A 69 -3.96 20.65 24.12
CA PRO A 69 -3.46 20.28 22.79
C PRO A 69 -4.54 20.60 21.75
N ARG A 70 -4.18 21.35 20.70
CA ARG A 70 -5.05 21.51 19.53
C ARG A 70 -4.81 20.29 18.63
N LEU A 71 -5.86 19.49 18.40
CA LEU A 71 -5.83 18.51 17.32
C LEU A 71 -5.89 19.30 16.00
N HIS A 72 -4.73 19.66 15.44
CA HIS A 72 -4.65 19.93 14.01
C HIS A 72 -4.38 18.58 13.36
N SER A 73 -5.39 17.96 12.76
CA SER A 73 -5.16 16.78 11.93
C SER A 73 -4.42 17.22 10.68
N HIS A 74 -3.11 17.01 10.62
CA HIS A 74 -2.39 17.16 9.36
C HIS A 74 -2.96 16.13 8.37
N GLN A 75 -3.27 16.58 7.16
CA GLN A 75 -3.71 15.70 6.09
C GLN A 75 -2.47 15.03 5.51
N MET A 76 -2.42 13.69 5.53
CA MET A 76 -1.29 12.94 4.99
C MET A 76 -1.35 12.91 3.45
N ASP A 77 -0.26 13.25 2.77
CA ASP A 77 -0.12 13.20 1.31
C ASP A 77 0.53 11.84 0.90
N LEU A 78 -0.31 10.88 0.48
CA LEU A 78 0.09 9.53 0.06
C LEU A 78 0.25 9.45 -1.47
N ALA A 79 1.42 9.06 -1.95
CA ALA A 79 1.62 8.67 -3.34
C ALA A 79 1.43 7.15 -3.49
N VAL A 80 0.64 6.73 -4.47
CA VAL A 80 0.39 5.33 -4.80
C VAL A 80 0.79 5.08 -6.24
N ALA A 81 1.81 4.28 -6.47
CA ALA A 81 2.23 3.87 -7.79
C ALA A 81 1.80 2.44 -8.07
N ILE A 82 1.30 2.20 -9.28
CA ILE A 82 0.82 0.87 -9.69
C ILE A 82 1.54 0.50 -10.96
N ASP A 83 2.29 -0.60 -10.90
CA ASP A 83 2.90 -1.22 -12.06
C ASP A 83 1.82 -1.84 -12.94
N THR A 84 1.74 -1.35 -14.17
CA THR A 84 0.77 -1.76 -15.18
C THR A 84 1.38 -2.73 -16.20
N SER A 85 2.64 -3.14 -15.99
CA SER A 85 3.24 -4.22 -16.75
C SER A 85 2.50 -5.53 -16.49
N GLY A 86 2.44 -6.40 -17.50
CA GLY A 86 1.49 -7.51 -17.59
C GLY A 86 1.60 -8.63 -16.53
N SER A 87 2.35 -8.44 -15.45
CA SER A 87 2.52 -9.38 -14.34
C SER A 87 1.50 -9.21 -13.21
N ILE A 88 0.81 -8.06 -13.15
CA ILE A 88 -0.24 -7.76 -12.16
C ILE A 88 -1.63 -8.11 -12.69
N ARG A 89 -2.41 -8.90 -11.95
CA ARG A 89 -3.78 -9.28 -12.32
C ARG A 89 -4.78 -8.23 -11.86
N ASP A 90 -5.86 -8.04 -12.61
CA ASP A 90 -6.94 -7.11 -12.27
C ASP A 90 -7.53 -7.33 -10.87
N ALA A 91 -7.71 -8.59 -10.45
CA ALA A 91 -8.24 -8.90 -9.12
C ALA A 91 -7.31 -8.48 -7.97
N GLU A 92 -5.99 -8.61 -8.15
CA GLU A 92 -5.00 -8.20 -7.14
C GLU A 92 -4.99 -6.67 -6.99
N LEU A 93 -5.19 -5.99 -8.12
CA LEU A 93 -5.29 -4.54 -8.16
C LEU A 93 -6.59 -4.04 -7.51
N ASP A 94 -7.74 -4.68 -7.77
CA ASP A 94 -9.01 -4.29 -7.16
C ASP A 94 -8.96 -4.45 -5.63
N ASP A 95 -8.37 -5.55 -5.15
CA ASP A 95 -8.10 -5.77 -3.73
C ASP A 95 -7.19 -4.68 -3.15
N PHE A 96 -6.15 -4.28 -3.89
CA PHE A 96 -5.25 -3.21 -3.46
C PHE A 96 -5.98 -1.86 -3.34
N ILE A 97 -6.75 -1.48 -4.36
CA ILE A 97 -7.52 -0.23 -4.36
C ILE A 97 -8.52 -0.20 -3.19
N ALA A 98 -9.25 -1.31 -2.96
CA ALA A 98 -10.22 -1.39 -1.87
C ALA A 98 -9.60 -1.19 -0.48
N GLU A 99 -8.39 -1.71 -0.26
CA GLU A 99 -7.70 -1.57 1.01
C GLU A 99 -7.14 -0.15 1.22
N ILE A 100 -6.59 0.49 0.17
CA ILE A 100 -6.20 1.90 0.25
C ILE A 100 -7.41 2.80 0.52
N ASP A 101 -8.55 2.54 -0.12
CA ASP A 101 -9.80 3.27 0.12
C ASP A 101 -10.27 3.14 1.58
N ALA A 102 -10.18 1.94 2.15
CA ALA A 102 -10.56 1.69 3.55
C ALA A 102 -9.63 2.40 4.54
N ILE A 103 -8.32 2.45 4.25
CA ILE A 103 -7.33 3.06 5.16
C ILE A 103 -7.33 4.59 5.04
N LYS A 104 -7.41 5.16 3.83
CA LYS A 104 -7.25 6.61 3.62
C LYS A 104 -8.28 7.44 4.40
N GLY A 105 -9.50 6.91 4.57
CA GLY A 105 -10.55 7.56 5.36
C GLY A 105 -10.28 7.56 6.87
N GLN A 106 -9.52 6.57 7.36
CA GLN A 106 -9.15 6.48 8.78
C GLN A 106 -8.00 7.42 9.15
N VAL A 107 -7.06 7.63 8.23
CA VAL A 107 -5.85 8.45 8.46
C VAL A 107 -5.94 9.85 7.84
N SER A 108 -7.11 10.23 7.30
CA SER A 108 -7.31 11.50 6.59
C SER A 108 -6.25 11.77 5.51
N ALA A 109 -6.00 10.79 4.62
CA ALA A 109 -4.99 10.89 3.58
C ALA A 109 -5.55 11.40 2.24
N ARG A 110 -4.86 12.37 1.62
CA ARG A 110 -4.97 12.65 0.19
C ARG A 110 -4.15 11.61 -0.56
N VAL A 111 -4.72 11.00 -1.59
CA VAL A 111 -4.04 9.97 -2.38
C VAL A 111 -3.79 10.46 -3.81
N THR A 112 -2.54 10.35 -4.27
CA THR A 112 -2.15 10.58 -5.67
C THR A 112 -1.76 9.25 -6.31
N LEU A 113 -2.59 8.78 -7.24
CA LEU A 113 -2.38 7.53 -7.97
C LEU A 113 -1.63 7.76 -9.28
N LEU A 114 -0.57 6.96 -9.47
CA LEU A 114 0.39 7.01 -10.57
C LEU A 114 0.52 5.61 -11.22
N PRO A 115 -0.35 5.24 -12.18
CA PRO A 115 -0.15 4.03 -12.96
C PRO A 115 1.06 4.20 -13.89
N CYS A 116 1.97 3.23 -13.91
CA CYS A 116 3.22 3.31 -14.66
C CYS A 116 3.64 1.94 -15.22
N ASP A 117 4.14 1.91 -16.45
CA ASP A 117 4.90 0.78 -17.01
C ASP A 117 6.35 1.21 -17.35
N ALA A 118 6.69 1.37 -18.62
CA ALA A 118 7.90 2.07 -19.05
C ALA A 118 7.75 3.60 -18.92
N ARG A 119 6.50 4.10 -18.90
CA ARG A 119 6.16 5.52 -18.71
C ARG A 119 4.94 5.66 -17.81
N LEU A 120 4.77 6.84 -17.21
CA LEU A 120 3.52 7.18 -16.54
C LEU A 120 2.35 7.14 -17.53
N SER A 121 1.20 6.67 -17.06
CA SER A 121 -0.03 6.68 -17.85
C SER A 121 -0.37 8.11 -18.29
N PRO A 122 -0.82 8.32 -19.54
CA PRO A 122 -1.18 9.66 -20.04
C PRO A 122 -2.27 10.35 -19.23
N ASP A 123 -3.13 9.56 -18.59
CA ASP A 123 -4.26 10.03 -17.80
C ASP A 123 -3.87 10.32 -16.34
N ALA A 124 -2.61 10.04 -15.94
CA ALA A 124 -2.10 10.30 -14.60
C ALA A 124 -1.63 11.77 -14.44
N PRO A 125 -1.61 12.33 -13.21
CA PRO A 125 -1.98 11.71 -11.93
C PRO A 125 -3.49 11.71 -11.69
N PHE A 126 -3.97 10.72 -10.93
CA PHE A 126 -5.34 10.73 -10.39
C PHE A 126 -5.28 11.11 -8.90
N ARG A 127 -5.94 12.21 -8.53
CA ARG A 127 -5.93 12.73 -7.16
C ARG A 127 -7.27 12.46 -6.48
N PHE A 128 -7.22 12.03 -5.23
CA PHE A 128 -8.38 11.70 -4.42
C PHE A 128 -8.22 12.35 -3.04
N GLU A 129 -9.22 13.12 -2.64
CA GLU A 129 -9.27 13.67 -1.28
C GLU A 129 -9.67 12.57 -0.27
N PRO A 130 -9.49 12.80 1.04
CA PRO A 130 -9.81 11.81 2.08
C PRO A 130 -11.25 11.27 2.02
N TRP A 131 -12.20 12.10 1.58
CA TRP A 131 -13.62 11.75 1.45
C TRP A 131 -14.00 11.16 0.08
N ASP A 132 -13.15 11.26 -0.95
CA ASP A 132 -13.48 10.77 -2.29
C ASP A 132 -13.31 9.26 -2.39
N PRO A 133 -14.18 8.49 -3.04
CA PRO A 133 -13.92 7.06 -3.23
C PRO A 133 -12.66 6.86 -4.08
N PHE A 134 -11.69 6.10 -3.57
CA PHE A 134 -10.50 5.72 -4.32
C PHE A 134 -10.86 4.62 -5.32
N ARG A 135 -10.68 4.90 -6.61
CA ARG A 135 -11.12 4.00 -7.69
C ARG A 135 -10.04 3.81 -8.73
N LYS A 136 -10.01 2.61 -9.30
CA LYS A 136 -9.18 2.26 -10.45
C LYS A 136 -9.59 3.09 -11.67
N PRO A 137 -8.64 3.70 -12.40
CA PRO A 137 -8.90 4.32 -13.70
C PRO A 137 -9.50 3.34 -14.72
N VAL A 138 -10.40 3.82 -15.59
CA VAL A 138 -11.09 3.01 -16.60
C VAL A 138 -10.14 2.36 -17.60
N ARG A 139 -8.98 2.99 -17.83
CA ARG A 139 -7.92 2.47 -18.70
C ARG A 139 -6.62 2.44 -17.93
N ILE A 140 -6.12 1.23 -17.72
CA ILE A 140 -4.77 0.99 -17.29
C ILE A 140 -4.12 0.24 -18.45
N GLY A 141 -3.48 1.00 -19.34
CA GLY A 141 -2.72 0.44 -20.46
C GLY A 141 -1.33 0.00 -20.01
N GLY A 142 -0.76 -0.98 -20.71
CA GLY A 142 0.61 -1.45 -20.49
C GLY A 142 1.13 -2.23 -21.70
N GLY A 143 2.45 -2.44 -21.75
CA GLY A 143 3.08 -3.35 -22.74
C GLY A 143 4.50 -2.96 -23.17
N GLY A 144 5.07 -1.87 -22.65
CA GLY A 144 6.37 -1.34 -23.09
C GLY A 144 7.61 -1.83 -22.32
N GLY A 145 7.44 -2.76 -21.36
CA GLY A 145 8.46 -3.08 -20.35
C GLY A 145 8.20 -2.34 -19.04
N THR A 146 9.11 -2.46 -18.07
CA THR A 146 8.90 -1.96 -16.69
C THR A 146 10.06 -1.06 -16.27
N SER A 147 9.75 0.21 -15.97
CA SER A 147 10.70 1.17 -15.40
C SER A 147 10.03 1.89 -14.23
N PHE A 148 10.67 1.88 -13.06
CA PHE A 148 10.14 2.57 -11.90
C PHE A 148 10.52 4.06 -11.88
N LEU A 149 11.55 4.44 -12.65
CA LEU A 149 12.08 5.81 -12.75
C LEU A 149 11.00 6.89 -12.98
N PRO A 150 10.03 6.75 -13.91
CA PRO A 150 9.10 7.82 -14.24
C PRO A 150 8.27 8.30 -13.05
N VAL A 151 7.91 7.41 -12.13
CA VAL A 151 7.19 7.75 -10.90
C VAL A 151 8.06 8.64 -10.01
N PHE A 152 9.33 8.28 -9.81
CA PHE A 152 10.25 9.05 -8.95
C PHE A 152 10.62 10.40 -9.58
N GLU A 153 10.83 10.44 -10.89
CA GLU A 153 11.08 11.69 -11.62
C GLU A 153 9.88 12.65 -11.50
N TRP A 154 8.66 12.15 -11.63
CA TRP A 154 7.46 12.95 -11.48
C TRP A 154 7.30 13.48 -10.04
N LEU A 155 7.53 12.64 -9.04
CA LEU A 155 7.47 13.03 -7.62
C LEU A 155 8.54 14.08 -7.27
N ALA A 156 9.76 13.91 -7.77
CA ALA A 156 10.85 14.86 -7.55
C ALA A 156 10.60 16.23 -8.20
N ALA A 157 9.75 16.29 -9.23
CA ALA A 157 9.35 17.52 -9.89
C ALA A 157 8.20 18.26 -9.18
N GLN A 158 7.59 17.68 -8.15
CA GLN A 158 6.53 18.33 -7.38
C GLN A 158 7.11 19.27 -6.32
N ASP A 159 6.38 20.34 -5.99
CA ASP A 159 6.79 21.31 -4.94
C ASP A 159 6.90 20.69 -3.55
N ARG A 160 6.17 19.59 -3.29
CA ARG A 160 6.16 18.87 -2.02
C ARG A 160 6.39 17.39 -2.27
N SER A 161 7.29 16.81 -1.47
CA SER A 161 7.44 15.35 -1.39
C SER A 161 6.20 14.73 -0.74
N PRO A 162 5.82 13.50 -1.12
CA PRO A 162 4.79 12.77 -0.40
C PRO A 162 5.30 12.36 0.98
N ASP A 163 4.39 12.16 1.93
CA ASP A 163 4.71 11.61 3.26
C ASP A 163 5.06 10.11 3.16
N LEU A 164 4.54 9.45 2.13
CA LEU A 164 4.82 8.05 1.82
C LEU A 164 4.55 7.75 0.34
N LEU A 165 5.42 6.96 -0.28
CA LEU A 165 5.15 6.28 -1.54
C LEU A 165 4.87 4.80 -1.29
N VAL A 166 3.71 4.31 -1.76
CA VAL A 166 3.40 2.87 -1.84
C VAL A 166 3.46 2.45 -3.30
N TYR A 167 4.33 1.51 -3.63
CA TYR A 167 4.52 1.01 -4.99
C TYR A 167 4.06 -0.44 -5.10
N PHE A 168 3.09 -0.71 -5.96
CA PHE A 168 2.57 -2.04 -6.27
C PHE A 168 3.24 -2.60 -7.52
N THR A 169 4.05 -3.66 -7.40
CA THR A 169 4.85 -4.18 -8.53
C THR A 169 5.31 -5.62 -8.29
N ASP A 170 5.84 -6.31 -9.31
CA ASP A 170 6.63 -7.54 -9.16
C ASP A 170 8.14 -7.28 -8.90
N ALA A 171 8.52 -5.99 -8.82
CA ALA A 171 9.88 -5.48 -8.64
C ALA A 171 10.85 -5.88 -9.76
N ASN A 172 10.34 -6.23 -10.95
CA ASN A 172 11.15 -6.54 -12.12
C ASN A 172 11.23 -5.35 -13.08
N GLY A 173 12.11 -4.41 -12.78
CA GLY A 173 12.30 -3.21 -13.59
C GLY A 173 13.53 -2.42 -13.19
N VAL A 174 13.73 -1.28 -13.83
CA VAL A 174 14.82 -0.36 -13.49
C VAL A 174 14.42 0.49 -12.29
N PHE A 175 15.20 0.39 -11.21
CA PHE A 175 15.05 1.20 -10.00
C PHE A 175 15.89 2.49 -10.08
N PRO A 176 15.49 3.55 -9.37
CA PRO A 176 16.38 4.69 -9.11
C PRO A 176 17.65 4.25 -8.38
N GLU A 177 18.79 4.79 -8.79
CA GLU A 177 20.09 4.49 -8.17
C GLU A 177 20.20 4.97 -6.72
N ARG A 178 19.44 6.00 -6.34
CA ARG A 178 19.45 6.60 -5.01
C ARG A 178 18.06 6.53 -4.39
N GLU A 179 18.04 6.25 -3.09
CA GLU A 179 16.82 6.31 -2.28
C GLU A 179 16.31 7.77 -2.21
N PRO A 180 15.00 8.01 -2.43
CA PRO A 180 14.43 9.34 -2.30
C PRO A 180 14.40 9.83 -0.84
N PRO A 181 14.23 11.13 -0.58
CA PRO A 181 14.21 11.70 0.78
C PRO A 181 12.89 11.46 1.54
N TYR A 182 12.04 10.55 1.06
CA TYR A 182 10.74 10.20 1.65
C TYR A 182 10.61 8.68 1.75
N PRO A 183 9.81 8.17 2.70
CA PRO A 183 9.63 6.73 2.87
C PRO A 183 9.01 6.06 1.62
N VAL A 184 9.47 4.86 1.32
CA VAL A 184 8.93 4.05 0.22
C VAL A 184 8.62 2.64 0.70
N ILE A 185 7.38 2.20 0.46
CA ILE A 185 6.92 0.83 0.66
C ILE A 185 6.74 0.17 -0.70
N TRP A 186 7.46 -0.91 -0.93
CA TRP A 186 7.31 -1.77 -2.09
C TRP A 186 6.41 -2.95 -1.75
N LEU A 187 5.19 -2.95 -2.27
CA LEU A 187 4.28 -4.10 -2.26
C LEU A 187 4.65 -5.01 -3.44
N VAL A 188 5.45 -6.03 -3.14
CA VAL A 188 6.10 -6.87 -4.15
C VAL A 188 5.37 -8.19 -4.32
N LYS A 189 4.92 -8.45 -5.55
CA LYS A 189 4.47 -9.77 -5.98
C LYS A 189 5.68 -10.69 -6.22
N GLY A 190 5.70 -11.84 -5.55
CA GLY A 190 6.83 -12.76 -5.64
C GLY A 190 8.02 -12.35 -4.76
N ARG A 191 9.19 -12.94 -5.02
CA ARG A 191 10.35 -12.93 -4.09
C ARG A 191 11.45 -11.95 -4.47
N THR A 192 11.23 -11.13 -5.50
CA THR A 192 12.22 -10.18 -6.00
C THR A 192 12.63 -9.20 -4.90
N ALA A 193 13.93 -8.92 -4.81
CA ALA A 193 14.48 -7.96 -3.86
C ALA A 193 14.34 -6.54 -4.40
N VAL A 194 14.29 -5.56 -3.50
CA VAL A 194 14.31 -4.13 -3.82
C VAL A 194 15.59 -3.52 -3.25
N PRO A 195 16.17 -2.50 -3.90
CA PRO A 195 17.48 -1.97 -3.50
C PRO A 195 17.44 -1.18 -2.18
N TRP A 196 16.30 -0.56 -1.85
CA TRP A 196 16.11 0.30 -0.69
C TRP A 196 14.61 0.43 -0.37
N GLY A 197 14.26 1.15 0.71
CA GLY A 197 12.90 1.24 1.21
C GLY A 197 12.41 -0.07 1.87
N GLN A 198 11.15 -0.09 2.28
CA GLN A 198 10.55 -1.23 2.97
C GLN A 198 9.84 -2.16 1.97
N ARG A 199 10.29 -3.41 1.89
CA ARG A 199 9.62 -4.45 1.12
C ARG A 199 8.52 -5.15 1.93
N ILE A 200 7.35 -5.28 1.34
CA ILE A 200 6.24 -6.05 1.88
C ILE A 200 5.78 -7.06 0.82
N GLN A 201 5.67 -8.33 1.20
CA GLN A 201 5.25 -9.42 0.30
C GLN A 201 3.74 -9.33 0.03
N LEU A 202 3.36 -9.38 -1.25
CA LEU A 202 1.99 -9.69 -1.67
C LEU A 202 1.79 -11.22 -1.58
N ASN A 203 0.80 -11.66 -0.79
CA ASN A 203 0.40 -13.07 -0.66
C ASN A 203 -0.89 -13.32 -1.44
#